data_AF-A0A9N6WQP5-F1
#
_entry.id   AF-A0A9N6WQP5-F1
#
_cell.length_a   1.000
_cell.length_b   1.000
_cell.length_c   1.000
_cell.angle_alpha   90.00
_cell.angle_beta   90.00
_cell.angle_gamma   90.00
#
_symmetry.space_group_name_H-M   'P 1'
#
loop_
_entity.id
_entity.type
_entity.pdbx_description
1 polymer ?
#
loop_
_entity_poly.entity_id
_entity_poly.type
_entity_poly.pdbx_seq_one_letter_code
_entity_poly.pdbx_strand_id
1 'polypeptide(L)'
;MGERTENCIYHEKQSKQLCALHTLNNLFQDPKAFTKPLLDDLCCNLTPSTWINPHRSLFGLGNYDINVIIAALQLHSCEVTWWDKRRQISADQIQTCFGFILNKPSPSKVGGMVLPFKTKHWIAIRKLGSVYFNLDSKLDQPLPIGTQCQLIEYLSKQLSEENCELFIVNTLNSCTLATEEDS
;
A
#
# COMPACT_ATOMS: atom_id res chain seq x y z
N MET A 1 -30.75 22.36 -4.72
CA MET A 1 -30.47 20.91 -4.71
C MET A 1 -29.15 20.70 -5.42
N GLY A 2 -28.04 20.59 -4.68
CA GLY A 2 -26.74 20.29 -5.26
C GLY A 2 -26.61 18.78 -5.45
N GLU A 3 -26.34 18.36 -6.68
CA GLU A 3 -25.98 16.98 -7.00
C GLU A 3 -24.76 16.58 -6.16
N ARG A 4 -24.93 15.58 -5.29
CA ARG A 4 -23.80 14.89 -4.68
C ARG A 4 -23.14 14.11 -5.81
N THR A 5 -21.99 14.58 -6.29
CA THR A 5 -21.08 13.73 -7.06
C THR A 5 -20.74 12.54 -6.17
N GLU A 6 -21.28 11.37 -6.48
CA GLU A 6 -20.78 10.14 -5.90
C GLU A 6 -19.32 10.04 -6.32
N ASN A 7 -18.40 10.32 -5.40
CA ASN A 7 -16.98 10.14 -5.62
C ASN A 7 -16.73 8.64 -5.84
N CYS A 8 -16.64 8.24 -7.10
CA CYS A 8 -16.26 6.89 -7.47
C CYS A 8 -14.85 6.61 -6.89
N ILE A 9 -14.74 5.59 -6.04
CA ILE A 9 -13.46 5.18 -5.46
C ILE A 9 -12.56 4.72 -6.60
N TYR A 10 -11.37 5.32 -6.70
CA TYR A 10 -10.38 4.90 -7.69
C TYR A 10 -9.85 3.51 -7.31
N HIS A 11 -9.81 2.60 -8.30
CA HIS A 11 -9.31 1.24 -8.13
C HIS A 11 -8.63 0.74 -9.40
N GLU A 12 -7.32 0.57 -9.32
CA GLU A 12 -6.48 -0.05 -10.34
C GLU A 12 -6.36 -1.56 -10.08
N LYS A 13 -6.79 -2.35 -11.07
CA LYS A 13 -6.60 -3.80 -11.06
C LYS A 13 -5.19 -4.16 -11.48
N GLN A 14 -4.67 -5.22 -10.89
CA GLN A 14 -3.31 -5.67 -11.15
C GLN A 14 -3.15 -6.14 -12.60
N SER A 15 -2.14 -5.58 -13.27
CA SER A 15 -1.61 -6.15 -14.50
C SER A 15 -0.24 -6.79 -14.23
N LYS A 16 -0.04 -8.02 -14.70
CA LYS A 16 1.23 -8.76 -14.60
C LYS A 16 1.72 -8.85 -13.14
N GLN A 17 2.95 -8.43 -12.83
CA GLN A 17 3.53 -8.47 -11.49
C GLN A 17 3.61 -7.07 -10.86
N LEU A 18 2.85 -6.08 -11.34
CA LEU A 18 2.92 -4.68 -10.91
C LEU A 18 2.13 -4.38 -9.62
N CYS A 19 1.97 -5.36 -8.72
CA CYS A 19 1.12 -5.18 -7.52
C CYS A 19 1.57 -4.01 -6.64
N ALA A 20 2.87 -3.72 -6.55
CA ALA A 20 3.39 -2.56 -5.82
C ALA A 20 2.97 -1.22 -6.46
N LEU A 21 3.02 -1.08 -7.79
CA LEU A 21 2.56 0.11 -8.50
C LEU A 21 1.08 0.38 -8.21
N HIS A 22 0.25 -0.65 -8.41
CA HIS A 22 -1.20 -0.52 -8.22
C HIS A 22 -1.56 -0.32 -6.75
N THR A 23 -0.81 -0.91 -5.82
CA THR A 23 -0.94 -0.63 -4.39
C THR A 23 -0.71 0.84 -4.10
N LEU A 24 0.35 1.44 -4.64
CA LEU A 24 0.65 2.86 -4.45
C LEU A 24 -0.43 3.75 -5.08
N ASN A 25 -0.82 3.51 -6.34
CA ASN A 25 -1.87 4.31 -7.00
C ASN A 25 -3.23 4.18 -6.29
N ASN A 26 -3.60 2.96 -5.87
CA ASN A 26 -4.81 2.74 -5.08
C ASN A 26 -4.74 3.44 -3.73
N LEU A 27 -3.59 3.35 -3.05
CA LEU A 27 -3.38 4.06 -1.79
C LEU A 27 -3.52 5.57 -2.00
N PHE A 28 -3.02 6.16 -3.08
CA PHE A 28 -3.13 7.60 -3.33
C PHE A 28 -4.44 8.04 -3.96
N GLN A 29 -5.25 7.10 -4.44
CA GLN A 29 -6.50 7.36 -5.16
C GLN A 29 -6.26 8.19 -6.44
N ASP A 30 -5.13 7.96 -7.10
CA ASP A 30 -4.73 8.66 -8.32
C ASP A 30 -3.95 7.72 -9.25
N PRO A 31 -4.41 7.48 -10.50
CA PRO A 31 -3.69 6.66 -11.49
C PRO A 31 -2.33 7.21 -11.92
N LYS A 32 -2.06 8.48 -11.63
CA LYS A 32 -0.83 9.17 -12.04
C LYS A 32 0.12 9.46 -10.89
N ALA A 33 -0.24 9.09 -9.65
CA ALA A 33 0.63 9.27 -8.49
C ALA A 33 1.97 8.57 -8.70
N PHE A 34 1.94 7.34 -9.20
CA PHE A 34 3.13 6.56 -9.52
C PHE A 34 3.06 5.96 -10.90
N THR A 35 4.23 5.79 -11.51
CA THR A 35 4.37 5.18 -12.82
C THR A 35 5.39 4.06 -12.78
N LYS A 36 5.25 3.09 -13.69
CA LYS A 36 6.22 2.00 -13.80
C LYS A 36 7.65 2.52 -14.05
N PRO A 37 7.92 3.48 -14.97
CA PRO A 37 9.26 4.02 -15.15
C PRO A 37 9.84 4.61 -13.87
N LEU A 38 9.04 5.36 -13.10
CA LEU A 38 9.47 5.90 -11.81
C LEU A 38 9.92 4.78 -10.84
N LEU A 39 9.13 3.71 -10.70
CA LEU A 39 9.48 2.60 -9.81
C LEU A 39 10.69 1.79 -10.32
N ASP A 40 10.83 1.66 -11.64
CA ASP A 40 12.01 1.04 -12.25
C ASP A 40 13.28 1.85 -11.96
N ASP A 41 13.22 3.18 -12.07
CA ASP A 41 14.34 4.10 -11.78
C ASP A 41 14.73 4.03 -10.30
N LEU A 42 13.76 4.08 -9.39
CA LEU A 42 13.98 3.91 -7.96
C LEU A 42 14.63 2.56 -7.63
N CYS A 43 14.14 1.48 -8.24
CA CYS A 43 14.73 0.15 -8.10
C CYS A 43 16.19 0.13 -8.58
N CYS A 44 16.51 0.84 -9.66
CA CYS A 44 17.86 0.93 -10.16
C CYS A 44 18.80 1.69 -9.23
N ASN A 45 18.35 2.83 -8.70
CA ASN A 45 19.14 3.70 -7.83
C ASN A 45 19.41 3.11 -6.46
N LEU A 46 18.50 2.28 -5.94
CA LEU A 46 18.65 1.65 -4.62
C LEU A 46 19.58 0.41 -4.65
N THR A 47 20.01 -0.06 -5.83
CA THR A 47 20.94 -1.18 -5.92
C THR A 47 22.39 -0.67 -5.91
N PRO A 48 23.27 -1.13 -5.00
CA PRO A 48 24.70 -0.77 -5.07
C PRO A 48 25.31 -1.25 -6.40
N SER A 49 26.18 -0.42 -6.98
CA SER A 49 26.75 -0.51 -8.33
C SER A 49 27.67 -1.71 -8.61
N THR A 50 27.73 -2.71 -7.75
CA THR A 50 28.67 -3.85 -7.83
C THR A 50 28.01 -5.22 -8.00
N TRP A 51 26.68 -5.31 -8.07
CA TRP A 51 25.99 -6.58 -8.28
C TRP A 51 25.32 -6.65 -9.64
N ILE A 52 25.94 -7.39 -10.56
CA ILE A 52 25.22 -8.02 -11.68
C ILE A 52 24.30 -9.08 -11.03
N ASN A 53 23.04 -8.73 -10.81
CA ASN A 53 22.06 -9.62 -10.19
C ASN A 53 21.31 -10.41 -11.30
N PRO A 54 21.58 -11.73 -11.50
CA PRO A 54 20.90 -12.56 -12.50
C PRO A 54 19.43 -12.86 -12.13
N HIS A 55 19.01 -12.45 -10.92
CA HIS A 55 17.66 -12.55 -10.40
C HIS A 55 17.02 -11.17 -10.17
N ARG A 56 17.58 -10.09 -10.74
CA ARG A 56 16.84 -8.82 -10.92
C ARG A 56 15.50 -9.17 -11.60
N SER A 57 14.49 -8.33 -11.47
CA SER A 57 13.33 -8.35 -12.36
C SER A 57 13.77 -8.04 -13.80
N LEU A 58 14.56 -8.94 -14.42
CA LEU A 58 15.35 -8.81 -15.65
C LEU A 58 14.50 -8.56 -16.90
N PHE A 59 13.20 -8.35 -16.73
CA PHE A 59 12.23 -8.05 -17.76
C PHE A 59 11.31 -6.87 -17.40
N GLY A 60 11.57 -6.13 -16.31
CA GLY A 60 10.69 -5.04 -15.87
C GLY A 60 9.27 -5.55 -15.59
N LEU A 61 9.15 -6.70 -14.91
CA LEU A 61 7.86 -7.39 -14.74
C LEU A 61 7.00 -6.76 -13.64
N GLY A 62 7.61 -6.01 -12.71
CA GLY A 62 6.92 -5.23 -11.67
C GLY A 62 7.07 -5.70 -10.21
N ASN A 63 7.88 -6.73 -9.95
CA ASN A 63 8.12 -7.28 -8.61
C ASN A 63 9.02 -6.36 -7.76
N TYR A 64 8.51 -5.20 -7.35
CA TYR A 64 9.22 -4.25 -6.50
C TYR A 64 9.21 -4.68 -5.03
N ASP A 65 10.33 -4.46 -4.33
CA ASP A 65 10.45 -4.70 -2.89
C ASP A 65 10.02 -3.48 -2.05
N ILE A 66 10.10 -3.61 -0.72
CA ILE A 66 9.71 -2.56 0.21
C ILE A 66 10.57 -1.28 0.08
N ASN A 67 11.84 -1.39 -0.30
CA ASN A 67 12.72 -0.21 -0.38
C ASN A 67 12.27 0.71 -1.53
N VAL A 68 11.85 0.12 -2.66
CA VAL A 68 11.26 0.86 -3.78
C VAL A 68 9.96 1.54 -3.35
N ILE A 69 9.11 0.85 -2.59
CA ILE A 69 7.85 1.41 -2.06
C ILE A 69 8.13 2.57 -1.10
N ILE A 70 9.07 2.41 -0.16
CA ILE A 70 9.47 3.47 0.79
C ILE A 70 10.00 4.69 0.03
N ALA A 71 10.91 4.48 -0.92
CA ALA A 71 11.47 5.58 -1.71
C ALA A 71 10.39 6.29 -2.54
N ALA A 72 9.44 5.55 -3.10
CA ALA A 72 8.30 6.14 -3.82
C ALA A 72 7.43 6.99 -2.88
N LEU A 73 7.09 6.47 -1.70
CA LEU A 73 6.28 7.20 -0.71
C LEU A 73 6.97 8.49 -0.22
N GLN A 74 8.29 8.47 -0.07
CA GLN A 74 9.07 9.66 0.29
C GLN A 74 8.97 10.78 -0.75
N LEU A 75 8.82 10.47 -2.04
CA LEU A 75 8.58 11.47 -3.09
C LEU A 75 7.25 12.21 -2.92
N HIS A 76 6.32 11.69 -2.10
CA HIS A 76 5.03 12.30 -1.80
C HIS A 76 4.93 12.74 -0.33
N SER A 77 6.08 13.01 0.30
CA SER A 77 6.17 13.43 1.70
C SER A 77 5.46 12.46 2.66
N CYS A 78 5.51 11.17 2.35
CA CYS A 78 5.02 10.12 3.23
C CYS A 78 6.19 9.35 3.85
N GLU A 79 6.00 8.93 5.09
CA GLU A 79 6.88 8.00 5.79
C GLU A 79 6.17 6.66 6.03
N VAL A 80 6.98 5.63 6.28
CA VAL A 80 6.50 4.28 6.52
C VAL A 80 7.00 3.80 7.86
N THR A 81 6.08 3.37 8.70
CA THR A 81 6.40 2.64 9.94
C THR A 81 6.07 1.17 9.76
N TRP A 82 7.06 0.31 9.97
CA TRP A 82 6.82 -1.13 10.03
C TRP A 82 6.11 -1.47 11.34
N TRP A 83 4.93 -2.09 11.25
CA TRP A 83 4.20 -2.54 12.41
C TRP A 83 4.81 -3.79 13.04
N ASP A 84 5.07 -3.72 14.35
CA ASP A 84 5.44 -4.88 15.15
C ASP A 84 4.20 -5.70 15.53
N LYS A 85 4.07 -6.90 14.96
CA LYS A 85 2.94 -7.82 15.20
C LYS A 85 2.69 -8.17 16.66
N ARG A 86 3.71 -8.04 17.52
CA ARG A 86 3.60 -8.34 18.94
C ARG A 86 2.80 -7.27 19.70
N ARG A 87 2.56 -6.11 19.08
CA ARG A 87 1.81 -4.98 19.65
C ARG A 87 0.35 -5.04 19.22
N GLN A 88 -0.54 -4.62 20.12
CA GLN A 88 -1.94 -4.36 19.77
C GLN A 88 -2.04 -3.07 18.98
N ILE A 89 -2.88 -3.08 17.93
CA ILE A 89 -3.11 -1.90 17.09
C ILE A 89 -3.99 -0.93 17.87
N SER A 90 -3.45 0.24 18.22
CA SER A 90 -4.20 1.26 18.95
C SER A 90 -5.06 2.10 18.02
N ALA A 91 -6.16 2.61 18.58
CA ALA A 91 -7.11 3.46 17.88
C ALA A 91 -6.46 4.73 17.29
N ASP A 92 -5.60 5.39 18.07
CA ASP A 92 -5.01 6.68 17.70
C ASP A 92 -4.09 6.56 16.48
N GLN A 93 -3.30 5.49 16.40
CA GLN A 93 -2.39 5.23 15.27
C GLN A 93 -3.14 5.00 13.96
N ILE A 94 -4.35 4.44 14.04
CA ILE A 94 -5.20 4.22 12.86
C ILE A 94 -5.81 5.53 12.37
N GLN A 95 -6.30 6.38 13.29
CA GLN A 95 -7.07 7.56 12.92
C GLN A 95 -6.26 8.61 12.16
N THR A 96 -4.99 8.75 12.50
CA THR A 96 -4.13 9.81 11.96
C THR A 96 -3.31 9.39 10.75
N CYS A 97 -3.27 8.09 10.43
CA CYS A 97 -2.45 7.61 9.32
C CYS A 97 -3.10 7.95 7.96
N PHE A 98 -2.25 8.05 6.94
CA PHE A 98 -2.67 8.22 5.55
C PHE A 98 -3.34 6.94 5.01
N GLY A 99 -2.80 5.79 5.42
CA GLY A 99 -3.33 4.48 5.12
C GLY A 99 -2.34 3.38 5.48
N PHE A 100 -2.61 2.17 5.00
CA PHE A 100 -1.82 0.99 5.32
C PHE A 100 -1.41 0.25 4.05
N ILE A 101 -0.26 -0.40 4.12
CA ILE A 101 0.20 -1.35 3.12
C ILE A 101 0.41 -2.69 3.81
N LEU A 102 -0.21 -3.74 3.27
CA LEU A 102 0.06 -5.12 3.66
C LEU A 102 0.99 -5.78 2.64
N ASN A 103 1.90 -6.62 3.13
CA ASN A 103 2.63 -7.58 2.31
C ASN A 103 2.29 -8.98 2.76
N LYS A 104 1.71 -9.82 1.92
CA LYS A 104 1.42 -11.21 2.32
C LYS A 104 1.71 -12.22 1.23
N PRO A 105 1.94 -13.50 1.59
CA PRO A 105 2.09 -14.56 0.62
C PRO A 105 0.82 -14.72 -0.22
N SER A 106 0.95 -14.76 -1.53
CA SER A 106 -0.15 -14.92 -2.46
C SER A 106 0.16 -16.01 -3.49
N PRO A 107 -0.82 -16.85 -3.88
CA PRO A 107 -0.63 -17.83 -4.94
C PRO A 107 -0.20 -17.15 -6.25
N SER A 108 0.86 -17.67 -6.86
CA SER A 108 1.29 -17.25 -8.19
C SER A 108 0.62 -18.11 -9.24
N LYS A 109 0.08 -17.48 -10.29
CA LYS A 109 -0.46 -18.17 -11.45
C LYS A 109 0.38 -17.88 -12.68
N VAL A 110 0.77 -18.91 -13.42
CA VAL A 110 1.39 -18.79 -14.75
C VAL A 110 0.60 -19.67 -15.70
N GLY A 111 0.08 -19.11 -16.79
CA GLY A 111 -0.70 -19.85 -17.79
C GLY A 111 -1.95 -20.55 -17.23
N GLY A 112 -2.58 -20.01 -16.19
CA GLY A 112 -3.73 -20.63 -15.51
C GLY A 112 -3.39 -21.69 -14.45
N MET A 113 -2.13 -22.12 -14.36
CA MET A 113 -1.66 -23.09 -13.36
C MET A 113 -1.14 -22.37 -12.10
N VAL A 114 -1.53 -22.86 -10.92
CA VAL A 114 -1.01 -22.38 -9.63
C VAL A 114 0.35 -23.02 -9.38
N LEU A 115 1.36 -22.20 -9.14
CA LEU A 115 2.72 -22.68 -8.83
C LEU A 115 2.83 -23.13 -7.37
N PRO A 116 3.72 -24.09 -7.05
CA PRO A 116 3.89 -24.61 -5.69
C PRO A 116 4.54 -23.61 -4.72
N PHE A 117 4.89 -22.41 -5.18
CA PHE A 117 5.47 -21.34 -4.37
C PHE A 117 4.58 -20.08 -4.39
N LYS A 118 4.47 -19.44 -3.22
CA LYS A 118 3.78 -18.17 -3.05
C LYS A 118 4.74 -17.02 -3.36
N THR A 119 4.25 -15.96 -4.01
CA THR A 119 4.99 -14.69 -4.11
C THR A 119 4.47 -13.70 -3.09
N LYS A 120 5.28 -12.71 -2.75
CA LYS A 120 4.83 -11.56 -1.96
C LYS A 120 3.83 -10.75 -2.78
N HIS A 121 2.78 -10.25 -2.13
CA HIS A 121 1.75 -9.43 -2.74
C HIS A 121 1.47 -8.21 -1.88
N TRP A 122 1.48 -7.05 -2.52
CA TRP A 122 1.22 -5.75 -1.90
C TRP A 122 -0.26 -5.41 -1.99
N ILE A 123 -0.82 -4.91 -0.89
CA ILE A 123 -2.23 -4.52 -0.78
C ILE A 123 -2.30 -3.16 -0.09
N ALA A 124 -3.10 -2.24 -0.64
CA ALA A 124 -3.42 -0.97 0.00
C ALA A 124 -4.71 -1.07 0.81
N ILE A 125 -4.73 -0.42 1.96
CA ILE A 125 -5.94 -0.16 2.73
C ILE A 125 -6.00 1.34 3.03
N ARG A 126 -7.14 1.97 2.76
CA ARG A 126 -7.33 3.41 2.98
C ARG A 126 -8.71 3.72 3.50
N LYS A 127 -8.79 4.74 4.36
CA LYS A 127 -10.05 5.37 4.75
C LYS A 127 -10.51 6.32 3.64
N LEU A 128 -11.70 6.08 3.10
CA LEU A 128 -12.33 6.93 2.11
C LEU A 128 -13.71 7.32 2.63
N GLY A 129 -13.88 8.61 2.92
CA GLY A 129 -15.01 9.08 3.74
C GLY A 129 -14.96 8.49 5.15
N SER A 130 -16.03 7.82 5.56
CA SER A 130 -16.14 7.18 6.88
C SER A 130 -15.75 5.70 6.91
N VAL A 131 -15.38 5.11 5.76
CA VAL A 131 -15.20 3.66 5.60
C VAL A 131 -13.77 3.33 5.21
N TYR A 132 -13.19 2.31 5.83
CA TYR A 132 -11.95 1.69 5.38
C TYR A 132 -12.22 0.69 4.26
N PHE A 133 -11.39 0.71 3.23
CA PHE A 133 -11.49 -0.19 2.09
C PHE A 133 -10.23 -1.03 1.93
N ASN A 134 -10.41 -2.30 1.62
CA ASN A 134 -9.39 -3.14 1.03
C ASN A 134 -9.32 -2.82 -0.47
N LEU A 135 -8.17 -2.28 -0.90
CA LEU A 135 -7.89 -1.87 -2.27
C LEU A 135 -6.88 -2.81 -2.93
N ASP A 136 -6.93 -4.10 -2.57
CA ASP A 136 -6.15 -5.14 -3.23
C ASP A 136 -6.42 -5.13 -4.74
N SER A 137 -5.36 -4.86 -5.51
CA SER A 137 -5.41 -4.81 -6.97
C SER A 137 -5.83 -6.13 -7.63
N LYS A 138 -5.85 -7.26 -6.92
CA LYS A 138 -6.44 -8.53 -7.41
C LYS A 138 -7.96 -8.59 -7.32
N LEU A 139 -8.60 -7.66 -6.61
CA LEU A 139 -10.05 -7.58 -6.49
C LEU A 139 -10.68 -6.91 -7.70
N ASP A 140 -11.91 -7.32 -8.00
CA ASP A 140 -12.68 -6.69 -9.08
C ASP A 140 -13.14 -5.27 -8.77
N GLN A 141 -13.25 -4.93 -7.49
CA GLN A 141 -13.63 -3.62 -6.98
C GLN A 141 -13.15 -3.46 -5.53
N PRO A 142 -13.07 -2.23 -5.01
CA PRO A 142 -12.82 -1.96 -3.59
C PRO A 142 -13.77 -2.75 -2.70
N LEU A 143 -13.24 -3.42 -1.68
CA LEU A 143 -14.06 -4.12 -0.70
C LEU A 143 -14.12 -3.32 0.61
N PRO A 144 -15.31 -2.92 1.08
CA PRO A 144 -15.43 -2.22 2.36
C PRO A 144 -15.04 -3.15 3.50
N ILE A 145 -14.11 -2.69 4.33
CA ILE A 145 -13.79 -3.28 5.63
C ILE A 145 -14.74 -2.73 6.69
N GLY A 146 -15.06 -1.43 6.61
CA GLY A 146 -16.03 -0.77 7.48
C GLY A 146 -15.41 0.26 8.42
N THR A 147 -15.82 0.22 9.68
CA THR A 147 -15.38 1.12 10.75
C THR A 147 -13.96 0.82 11.23
N GLN A 148 -13.44 1.70 12.09
CA GLN A 148 -12.14 1.50 12.72
C GLN A 148 -12.03 0.20 13.52
N CYS A 149 -13.08 -0.18 14.27
CA CYS A 149 -13.07 -1.45 15.02
C CYS A 149 -12.99 -2.66 14.08
N GLN A 150 -13.73 -2.62 12.97
CA GLN A 150 -13.69 -3.66 11.94
C GLN A 150 -12.34 -3.71 11.22
N LEU A 151 -11.68 -2.55 11.04
CA LEU A 151 -10.31 -2.51 10.53
C LEU A 151 -9.33 -3.17 11.49
N ILE A 152 -9.41 -2.90 12.80
CA ILE A 152 -8.54 -3.54 13.80
C ILE A 152 -8.71 -5.06 13.73
N GLU A 153 -9.95 -5.55 13.75
CA GLU A 153 -10.24 -6.98 13.64
C GLU A 153 -9.69 -7.58 12.34
N TYR A 154 -9.91 -6.89 11.22
CA TYR A 154 -9.39 -7.31 9.91
C TYR A 154 -7.87 -7.41 9.90
N LEU A 155 -7.16 -6.38 10.37
CA LEU A 155 -5.70 -6.35 10.42
C LEU A 155 -5.13 -7.39 11.39
N SER A 156 -5.74 -7.56 12.57
CA SER A 156 -5.37 -8.61 13.52
C SER A 156 -5.50 -9.99 12.89
N LYS A 157 -6.58 -10.26 12.14
CA LYS A 157 -6.74 -11.51 11.40
C LYS A 157 -5.66 -11.67 10.33
N GLN A 158 -5.39 -10.65 9.52
CA GLN A 158 -4.33 -10.71 8.50
C GLN A 158 -2.94 -10.97 9.11
N LEU A 159 -2.61 -10.33 10.24
CA LEU A 159 -1.29 -10.46 10.87
C LEU A 159 -1.08 -11.82 11.56
N SER A 160 -2.16 -12.55 11.84
CA SER A 160 -2.09 -13.93 12.34
C SER A 160 -1.58 -14.92 11.30
N GLU A 161 -1.62 -14.57 10.01
CA GLU A 161 -1.02 -15.35 8.92
C GLU A 161 0.52 -15.26 8.94
N GLU A 162 1.19 -16.39 8.72
CA GLU A 162 2.64 -16.43 8.59
C GLU A 162 3.13 -15.56 7.43
N ASN A 163 4.24 -14.84 7.66
CA ASN A 163 4.89 -13.97 6.67
C ASN A 163 4.02 -12.80 6.14
N CYS A 164 2.94 -12.43 6.84
CA CYS A 164 2.17 -11.20 6.56
C CYS A 164 2.79 -9.97 7.23
N GLU A 165 3.25 -8.95 6.53
CA GLU A 165 3.82 -7.73 7.11
C GLU A 165 2.83 -6.57 6.96
N LEU A 166 2.74 -5.70 7.98
CA LEU A 166 1.92 -4.49 7.95
C LEU A 166 2.82 -3.27 8.04
N PHE A 167 2.54 -2.30 7.19
CA PHE A 167 3.19 -1.00 7.12
C PHE A 167 2.13 0.09 7.28
N ILE A 168 2.37 1.04 8.19
CA ILE A 168 1.54 2.22 8.38
C ILE A 168 2.20 3.36 7.61
N VAL A 169 1.42 4.02 6.76
CA VAL A 169 1.87 5.18 5.97
C VAL A 169 1.33 6.44 6.62
N ASN A 170 2.22 7.39 6.94
CA ASN A 170 1.85 8.70 7.49
C ASN A 170 2.28 9.79 6.53
N THR A 171 1.53 10.90 6.49
CA THR A 171 2.00 12.12 5.80
C THR A 171 2.87 12.94 6.74
N LEU A 172 3.94 13.51 6.22
CA LEU A 172 4.89 14.33 6.99
C LEU A 172 4.39 15.75 7.28
N ASN A 173 3.13 16.06 6.94
CA ASN A 173 2.52 17.36 7.16
C ASN A 173 1.32 17.23 8.11
N SER A 174 1.62 17.23 9.41
CA SER A 174 0.68 17.61 10.47
C SER A 174 1.44 18.38 11.54
N CYS A 175 2.15 19.44 11.14
CA CYS A 175 2.50 20.50 12.07
C CYS A 175 1.25 21.37 12.22
N THR A 176 0.40 21.03 13.18
CA THR A 176 -0.65 21.92 13.65
C THR A 176 0.06 23.13 14.24
N LEU A 177 0.14 24.23 13.48
CA LEU A 177 0.28 25.54 14.09
C LEU A 177 -0.95 25.69 14.98
N ALA A 178 -0.74 25.52 16.29
CA ALA A 178 -1.71 25.89 17.28
C ALA A 178 -2.13 27.34 16.98
N THR A 179 -3.43 27.53 16.86
CA THR A 179 -4.06 28.85 16.91
C THR A 179 -3.69 29.47 18.26
N GLU A 180 -2.82 30.48 18.25
CA GLU A 180 -2.77 31.44 19.34
C GLU A 180 -4.00 32.36 19.19
N GLU A 181 -5.08 32.03 19.90
CA GLU A 181 -6.02 33.04 20.41
C GLU A 181 -5.34 33.72 21.62
N ASP A 182 -5.00 35.01 21.49
CA ASP A 182 -5.34 36.10 22.42
C ASP A 182 -4.43 37.32 22.17
N SER A 183 -5.01 38.39 21.61
CA SER A 183 -4.81 39.82 21.96
C SER A 183 -5.65 40.73 21.06
#